data_AF-A0A920QCL7-F1
#
_entry.id   AF-A0A920QCL7-F1
#
_cell.length_a   1.000
_cell.length_b   1.000
_cell.length_c   1.000
_cell.angle_alpha   90.00
_cell.angle_beta   90.00
_cell.angle_gamma   90.00
#
_symmetry.space_group_name_H-M   'P 1'
#
loop_
_entity.id
_entity.type
_entity.pdbx_description
1 polymer ?
#
loop_
_entity_poly.entity_id
_entity_poly.type
_entity_poly.pdbx_seq_one_letter_code
_entity_poly.pdbx_strand_id
1 'polypeptide(L)' 'MTSLAKTYEPKGFEKIITELWESAGAFRADAFSDKPAFTISMPPPNATGQLHVGHAVMLVLEDILFAGTE' A
#
# COMPACT_ATOMS: atom_id res chain seq x y z
N MET A 1 27.83 6.62 12.72
CA MET A 1 27.23 5.40 12.13
C MET A 1 25.88 5.20 12.79
N THR A 2 24.79 5.32 12.05
CA THR A 2 23.45 5.08 12.57
C THR A 2 23.29 3.56 12.74
N SER A 3 23.24 3.07 13.98
CA SER A 3 23.07 1.64 14.25
C SER A 3 21.60 1.25 14.12
N LEU A 4 21.30 0.18 13.40
CA LEU A 4 19.96 -0.41 13.38
C LEU A 4 19.61 -0.97 14.76
N ALA A 5 18.37 -0.78 15.19
CA ALA A 5 17.86 -1.37 16.42
C ALA A 5 17.91 -2.90 16.32
N LYS A 6 18.21 -3.57 17.44
CA LYS A 6 18.24 -5.04 17.50
C LYS A 6 16.84 -5.67 17.39
N THR A 7 15.81 -4.90 17.73
CA THR A 7 14.40 -5.32 17.69
C THR A 7 13.64 -4.38 16.78
N TYR A 8 12.82 -4.94 15.91
CA TYR A 8 11.93 -4.19 15.04
C TYR A 8 10.65 -3.81 15.79
N GLU A 9 10.30 -2.53 15.77
CA GLU A 9 9.10 -1.97 16.39
C GLU A 9 8.18 -1.38 15.30
N PRO A 10 7.20 -2.14 14.80
CA PRO A 10 6.43 -1.75 13.61
C PRO A 10 5.73 -0.39 13.74
N LYS A 11 5.11 -0.14 14.89
CA LYS A 11 4.32 1.08 15.14
C LYS A 11 5.09 2.39 14.93
N GLY A 12 6.40 2.38 15.22
CA GLY A 12 7.25 3.55 15.03
C GLY A 12 7.62 3.78 13.57
N PHE A 13 7.74 2.71 12.79
CA PHE A 13 8.19 2.76 11.39
C PHE A 13 7.05 2.89 10.40
N GLU A 14 5.93 2.19 10.62
CA GLU A 14 4.77 2.20 9.72
C GLU A 14 4.28 3.62 9.45
N LYS A 15 4.14 4.43 10.51
CA LYS A 15 3.72 5.83 10.38
C LYS A 15 4.69 6.66 9.52
N ILE A 16 6.00 6.50 9.73
CA ILE A 16 7.03 7.23 8.98
C ILE A 16 6.95 6.85 7.50
N ILE A 17 6.77 5.56 7.21
CA ILE A 17 6.69 5.04 5.83
C ILE A 17 5.41 5.54 5.15
N THR A 18 4.26 5.50 5.84
CA THR A 18 3.00 6.04 5.31
C THR A 18 3.14 7.52 4.97
N GLU A 19 3.67 8.36 5.88
CA GLU A 19 3.88 9.79 5.64
C GLU A 19 4.86 10.05 4.47
N LEU A 20 5.91 9.23 4.34
CA LEU A 20 6.86 9.31 3.24
C LEU A 20 6.18 9.04 1.89
N TRP A 21 5.39 7.97 1.79
CA TRP A 21 4.70 7.62 0.55
C TRP A 21 3.63 8.64 0.16
N GLU A 22 2.87 9.14 1.15
CA GLU A 22 1.88 10.20 0.94
C GLU A 22 2.53 11.49 0.44
N SER A 23 3.61 11.94 1.08
CA SER A 23 4.31 13.16 0.69
C SER A 23 5.02 13.05 -0.66
N ALA A 24 5.48 11.85 -1.03
CA ALA A 24 6.03 11.56 -2.35
C ALA A 24 4.95 11.42 -3.45
N GLY A 25 3.67 11.35 -3.07
CA GLY A 25 2.58 11.08 -4.02
C GLY A 25 2.64 9.67 -4.62
N ALA A 26 3.26 8.71 -3.91
CA ALA A 26 3.61 7.38 -4.44
C ALA A 26 2.39 6.56 -4.90
N PHE A 27 1.19 6.86 -4.39
CA PHE A 27 -0.06 6.17 -4.77
C PHE A 27 -0.82 6.86 -5.90
N ARG A 28 -0.30 7.95 -6.46
CA ARG A 28 -0.98 8.71 -7.51
C ARG A 28 -0.66 8.11 -8.88
N ALA A 29 -1.67 7.56 -9.54
CA ALA A 29 -1.57 7.17 -10.94
C ALA A 29 -1.41 8.41 -11.85
N ASP A 30 -0.50 8.32 -12.83
CA ASP A 30 -0.33 9.33 -13.87
C ASP A 30 -1.13 8.96 -15.13
N ALA A 31 -2.13 9.78 -15.44
CA ALA A 31 -3.02 9.59 -16.59
C ALA A 31 -2.32 9.81 -17.95
N PHE A 32 -1.14 10.43 -17.95
CA PHE A 32 -0.35 10.71 -19.15
C PHE A 32 0.89 9.81 -19.26
N SER A 33 1.00 8.79 -18.40
CA SER A 33 2.10 7.84 -18.44
C SER A 33 2.05 6.99 -19.71
N ASP A 34 3.22 6.82 -20.34
CA ASP A 34 3.40 5.89 -21.48
C ASP A 34 3.57 4.43 -21.02
N LYS A 35 3.58 4.15 -19.71
CA LYS A 35 3.66 2.79 -19.17
C LYS A 35 2.38 2.00 -19.51
N PRO A 36 2.47 0.66 -19.68
CA PRO A 36 1.28 -0.18 -19.84
C PRO A 36 0.30 0.02 -18.68
N ALA A 37 -0.97 0.27 -18.99
CA ALA A 37 -1.99 0.45 -17.97
C ALA A 37 -2.27 -0.87 -17.23
N PHE A 38 -2.25 -0.81 -15.90
CA PHE A 38 -2.67 -1.90 -15.01
C PHE A 38 -3.74 -1.39 -14.05
N THR A 39 -4.81 -2.16 -13.85
CA THR A 39 -5.91 -1.77 -12.97
C THR A 39 -6.56 -3.01 -12.38
N ILE A 40 -6.79 -2.97 -11.07
CA ILE A 40 -7.61 -3.94 -10.34
C ILE A 40 -8.87 -3.21 -9.89
N SER A 41 -10.04 -3.68 -10.34
CA SER A 41 -11.32 -3.07 -9.97
C SER A 41 -11.76 -3.60 -8.62
N MET A 42 -11.78 -2.74 -7.60
CA MET A 42 -12.43 -3.07 -6.34
C MET A 42 -13.95 -2.84 -6.45
N PRO A 43 -14.80 -3.78 -5.97
CA PRO A 43 -16.22 -3.53 -5.89
C PRO A 43 -16.47 -2.31 -4.97
N PRO A 44 -17.54 -1.53 -5.20
CA PRO A 44 -17.88 -0.42 -4.33
C PRO A 44 -17.95 -0.91 -2.88
N PRO A 45 -17.45 -0.13 -1.92
CA PRO A 45 -17.28 -0.59 -0.56
C PRO A 45 -18.62 -1.05 0.01
N ASN A 46 -18.75 -2.35 0.25
CA ASN A 46 -19.84 -2.91 1.02
C ASN A 46 -19.61 -2.50 2.48
N ALA A 47 -20.10 -1.31 2.85
CA ALA A 47 -19.88 -0.68 4.15
C ALA A 47 -20.77 -1.30 5.25
N THR A 48 -20.71 -2.62 5.45
CA THR A 48 -21.60 -3.35 6.38
C THR A 48 -20.89 -4.02 7.56
N GLY A 49 -19.56 -3.93 7.71
CA GLY A 49 -18.88 -4.57 8.85
C GLY A 49 -17.42 -4.15 9.06
N GLN A 50 -16.84 -4.65 10.17
CA GLN A 50 -15.42 -4.50 10.48
C GLN A 50 -14.56 -5.39 9.56
N LEU A 51 -13.36 -4.91 9.21
CA LEU A 51 -12.39 -5.69 8.45
C LEU A 51 -11.88 -6.88 9.27
N HIS A 52 -12.20 -8.08 8.82
CA HIS A 52 -11.54 -9.31 9.30
C HIS A 52 -10.32 -9.69 8.46
N VAL A 53 -9.51 -10.63 8.95
CA VAL A 53 -8.27 -11.12 8.32
C VAL A 53 -8.45 -11.52 6.85
N GLY A 54 -9.59 -12.12 6.48
CA GLY A 54 -9.87 -12.44 5.07
C GLY A 54 -9.82 -11.22 4.12
N HIS A 55 -10.27 -10.04 4.56
CA HIS A 55 -10.11 -8.81 3.78
C HIS A 55 -8.65 -8.40 3.67
N ALA A 56 -7.90 -8.51 4.78
CA ALA A 56 -6.47 -8.16 4.78
C ALA A 56 -5.68 -9.02 3.79
N VAL A 57 -5.97 -10.32 3.70
CA VAL A 57 -5.32 -11.22 2.73
C VAL A 57 -5.58 -10.78 1.29
N MET A 58 -6.85 -10.49 0.95
CA MET A 58 -7.20 -10.01 -0.39
C MET A 58 -6.49 -8.69 -0.72
N LEU A 59 -6.57 -7.70 0.17
CA LEU A 59 -5.96 -6.39 -0.04
C LEU A 59 -4.43 -6.47 -0.17
N VAL A 60 -3.76 -7.31 0.62
CA VAL A 60 -2.31 -7.50 0.55
C VAL A 60 -1.89 -8.14 -0.78
N LEU A 61 -2.65 -9.12 -1.28
CA LEU A 61 -2.36 -9.73 -2.57
C LEU A 61 -2.52 -8.73 -3.72
N GLU A 62 -3.58 -7.92 -3.70
CA GLU A 62 -3.81 -6.88 -4.69
C GLU A 62 -2.71 -5.80 -4.65
N ASP A 63 -2.30 -5.36 -3.46
CA ASP A 63 -1.23 -4.38 -3.26
C ASP A 63 0.12 -4.87 -3.80
N ILE A 64 0.46 -6.15 -3.57
CA ILE A 64 1.67 -6.76 -4.12
C ILE A 64 1.66 -6.74 -5.65
N LEU A 65 0.50 -6.99 -6.27
CA LEU A 65 0.37 -6.94 -7.72
C LEU A 65 0.58 -5.51 -8.25
N PHE A 66 0.03 -4.50 -7.58
CA PHE A 66 0.30 -3.10 -7.94
C PHE A 66 1.79 -2.74 -7.82
N ALA A 67 2.42 -3.06 -6.70
CA ALA A 67 3.84 -2.75 -6.46
C ALA A 67 4.79 -3.42 -7.47
N GLY A 68 4.43 -4.60 -7.97
CA GLY A 68 5.21 -5.33 -8.98
C GLY A 68 5.04 -4.83 -10.42
N THR A 69 4.11 -3.90 -10.68
CA THR A 69 3.80 -3.37 -12.02
C THR A 69 4.41 -1.99 -12.32
N GLU A 70 5.15 -1.41 -11.37
CA GLU A 70 5.95 -0.17 -11.53
C GLU A 70 7.15 -0.31 -12.49
#